data_AF-A0AAE8G554-F1
#
_entry.id   AF-A0AAE8G554-F1
#
_cell.length_a   1.000
_cell.length_b   1.000
_cell.length_c   1.000
_cell.angle_alpha   90.00
_cell.angle_beta   90.00
_cell.angle_gamma   90.00
#
_symmetry.space_group_name_H-M   'P 1'
#
loop_
_entity.id
_entity.type
_entity.pdbx_description
1 polymer ?
#
loop_
_entity_poly.entity_id
_entity_poly.type
_entity_poly.pdbx_seq_one_letter_code
_entity_poly.pdbx_strand_id
1 'polypeptide(L)'
;MMELIGELSLQNYMGEWLEMARKPAFFQKSCLNSKAKYELKYKDGVPYVEVENFCGKENEISSIKGKAKIVSNRQLAVRFNIFMNLFNKINYEIIFVDSEYKVAIVGSPDKKYLWILARNIIDEKSIKELLNIAKQRGFSVSDVVFDKY
;
A
#
# COMPACT_ATOMS: atom_id res chain seq x y z
N MET A 1 -4.14 -7.86 -16.65
CA MET A 1 -4.60 -7.80 -15.23
C MET A 1 -6.08 -7.44 -15.24
N MET A 2 -6.94 -8.12 -14.45
CA MET A 2 -8.39 -7.87 -14.39
C MET A 2 -8.75 -7.30 -13.02
N GLU A 3 -9.37 -6.11 -12.97
CA GLU A 3 -9.77 -5.50 -11.69
C GLU A 3 -10.79 -6.37 -10.96
N LEU A 4 -10.60 -6.53 -9.64
CA LEU A 4 -11.63 -7.09 -8.78
C LEU A 4 -12.84 -6.16 -8.74
N ILE A 5 -13.99 -6.65 -9.21
CA ILE A 5 -15.28 -6.00 -9.08
C ILE A 5 -15.97 -6.48 -7.80
N GLY A 6 -16.43 -5.55 -6.97
CA GLY A 6 -17.15 -5.84 -5.72
C GLY A 6 -16.29 -5.75 -4.45
N GLU A 7 -16.70 -6.52 -3.44
CA GLU A 7 -16.11 -6.47 -2.11
C GLU A 7 -14.70 -7.05 -2.06
N LEU A 8 -13.82 -6.37 -1.33
CA LEU A 8 -12.47 -6.83 -1.08
C LEU A 8 -12.49 -7.91 0.02
N SER A 9 -11.95 -9.09 -0.29
CA SER A 9 -11.57 -10.05 0.75
C SER A 9 -10.31 -9.54 1.44
N LEU A 10 -10.46 -9.01 2.66
CA LEU A 10 -9.31 -8.60 3.47
C LEU A 10 -8.34 -9.75 3.69
N GLN A 11 -8.85 -10.98 3.87
CA GLN A 11 -8.02 -12.16 4.07
C GLN A 11 -7.08 -12.40 2.89
N ASN A 12 -7.56 -12.27 1.65
CA ASN A 12 -6.75 -12.44 0.45
C ASN A 12 -5.77 -11.29 0.23
N TYR A 13 -6.05 -10.11 0.80
CA TYR A 13 -5.16 -8.96 0.75
C TYR A 13 -3.99 -9.05 1.75
N MET A 14 -4.10 -9.88 2.79
CA MET A 14 -3.05 -10.05 3.81
C MET A 14 -1.76 -10.64 3.24
N GLY A 15 -0.70 -10.62 4.04
CA GLY A 15 0.63 -11.11 3.65
C GLY A 15 1.52 -10.00 3.12
N GLU A 16 2.58 -10.39 2.43
CA GLU A 16 3.62 -9.49 1.94
C GLU A 16 3.30 -8.93 0.56
N TRP A 17 3.59 -7.64 0.39
CA TRP A 17 3.52 -6.90 -0.86
C TRP A 17 4.83 -6.15 -1.06
N LEU A 18 5.42 -6.33 -2.23
CA LEU A 18 6.57 -5.59 -2.72
C LEU A 18 6.11 -4.25 -3.28
N GLU A 19 6.80 -3.16 -2.93
CA GLU A 19 6.55 -1.83 -3.45
C GLU A 19 7.28 -1.63 -4.78
N MET A 20 6.57 -1.71 -5.90
CA MET A 20 7.17 -1.58 -7.23
C MET A 20 7.44 -0.12 -7.61
N ALA A 21 6.55 0.78 -7.21
CA ALA A 21 6.69 2.21 -7.45
C ALA A 21 5.89 3.00 -6.42
N ARG A 22 6.31 4.25 -6.19
CA ARG A 22 5.63 5.16 -5.26
C ARG A 22 5.67 6.60 -5.75
N LYS A 23 4.71 7.43 -5.31
CA LYS A 23 4.94 8.88 -5.30
C LYS A 23 6.00 9.23 -4.25
N PRO A 24 6.79 10.30 -4.45
CA PRO A 24 7.82 10.69 -3.52
C PRO A 24 7.25 10.96 -2.12
N ALA A 25 7.68 10.16 -1.16
CA ALA A 25 7.35 10.32 0.25
C ALA A 25 8.62 10.67 1.03
N PHE A 26 8.60 11.75 1.81
CA PHE A 26 9.81 12.20 2.53
C PHE A 26 10.39 11.13 3.46
N PHE A 27 9.53 10.25 4.00
CA PHE A 27 9.90 9.15 4.88
C PHE A 27 10.45 7.90 4.15
N GLN A 28 10.43 7.87 2.81
CA GLN A 28 10.98 6.76 1.99
C GLN A 28 12.08 7.20 1.00
N LYS A 29 12.66 8.39 1.17
CA LYS A 29 13.62 8.95 0.19
C LYS A 29 14.83 8.05 -0.09
N SER A 30 15.29 7.29 0.90
CA SER A 30 16.47 6.43 0.78
C SER A 30 16.12 4.94 0.78
N CYS A 31 14.84 4.58 0.70
CA CYS A 31 14.42 3.18 0.74
C CYS A 31 14.56 2.52 -0.62
N LEU A 32 15.13 1.33 -0.60
CA LEU A 32 15.25 0.36 -1.67
C LEU A 32 14.60 -0.95 -1.20
N ASN A 33 14.17 -1.81 -2.13
CA ASN A 33 13.57 -3.11 -1.81
C ASN A 33 12.44 -3.01 -0.76
N SER A 34 11.64 -1.94 -0.82
CA SER A 34 10.60 -1.65 0.15
C SER A 34 9.47 -2.67 0.08
N LYS A 35 8.90 -3.04 1.22
CA LYS A 35 7.78 -3.98 1.26
C LYS A 35 6.87 -3.68 2.42
N ALA A 36 5.62 -4.10 2.29
CA ALA A 36 4.62 -4.00 3.34
C ALA A 36 4.06 -5.38 3.65
N LYS A 37 4.00 -5.74 4.93
CA LYS A 37 3.34 -6.96 5.41
C LYS A 37 2.09 -6.59 6.18
N TYR A 38 0.97 -7.23 5.83
CA TYR A 38 -0.33 -7.02 6.46
C TYR A 38 -0.79 -8.30 7.17
N GLU A 39 -1.24 -8.17 8.42
CA GLU A 39 -1.84 -9.28 9.17
C GLU A 39 -3.19 -8.88 9.77
N LEU A 40 -4.24 -9.66 9.47
CA LEU A 40 -5.56 -9.47 10.05
C LEU A 40 -5.56 -10.00 11.47
N LYS A 41 -5.95 -9.16 12.42
CA LYS A 41 -6.05 -9.47 13.84
C LYS A 41 -7.42 -9.10 14.37
N TYR A 42 -7.75 -9.63 15.54
CA TYR A 42 -9.00 -9.35 16.25
C TYR A 42 -8.69 -8.91 17.66
N LYS A 43 -9.42 -7.91 18.15
CA LYS A 43 -9.41 -7.50 19.56
C LYS A 43 -10.86 -7.35 20.00
N ASP A 44 -11.27 -8.11 21.01
CA ASP A 44 -12.64 -8.09 21.54
C ASP A 44 -13.70 -8.32 20.44
N GLY A 45 -13.40 -9.21 19.49
CA GLY A 45 -14.25 -9.51 18.32
C GLY A 45 -14.19 -8.48 17.19
N VAL A 46 -13.50 -7.34 17.37
CA VAL A 46 -13.36 -6.29 16.36
C VAL A 46 -12.11 -6.51 15.51
N PRO A 47 -12.21 -6.57 14.17
CA PRO A 47 -11.06 -6.75 13.29
C PRO A 47 -10.22 -5.48 13.15
N TYR A 48 -8.91 -5.65 13.03
CA TYR A 48 -7.94 -4.61 12.66
C TYR A 48 -6.76 -5.23 11.90
N VAL A 49 -5.95 -4.42 11.23
CA VAL A 49 -4.78 -4.89 10.48
C VAL A 49 -3.51 -4.42 11.18
N GLU A 50 -2.57 -5.32 11.44
CA GLU A 50 -1.18 -4.95 11.75
C GLU A 50 -0.43 -4.74 10.43
N VAL A 51 0.31 -3.63 10.36
CA VAL A 51 1.07 -3.22 9.18
C VAL A 51 2.54 -3.15 9.56
N GLU A 52 3.41 -3.83 8.84
CA GLU A 52 4.85 -3.67 8.97
C GLU A 52 5.45 -3.25 7.62
N ASN A 53 6.01 -2.05 7.57
CA ASN A 53 6.71 -1.55 6.39
C ASN A 53 8.21 -1.75 6.59
N PHE A 54 8.87 -2.27 5.57
CA PHE A 54 10.31 -2.47 5.52
C PHE A 54 10.95 -1.54 4.50
N CYS A 55 12.15 -1.09 4.83
CA CYS A 55 12.97 -0.20 4.02
C CYS A 55 14.38 -0.77 4.03
N GLY A 56 14.82 -1.29 2.88
CA GLY A 56 16.19 -1.70 2.65
C GLY A 56 17.06 -0.52 2.23
N LYS A 57 18.34 -0.60 2.58
CA LYS A 57 19.46 0.22 2.10
C LYS A 57 20.66 -0.71 1.95
N GLU A 58 21.74 -0.25 1.32
CA GLU A 58 22.89 -1.11 0.92
C GLU A 58 23.37 -2.10 2.00
N ASN A 59 23.38 -1.71 3.28
CA ASN A 59 23.83 -2.57 4.38
C ASN A 59 22.88 -2.63 5.58
N GLU A 60 21.65 -2.12 5.44
CA GLU A 60 20.70 -2.08 6.55
C GLU A 60 19.25 -2.31 6.08
N ILE A 61 18.49 -3.05 6.90
CA ILE A 61 17.05 -3.16 6.77
C ILE A 61 16.44 -2.53 8.02
N SER A 62 15.57 -1.57 7.83
CA SER A 62 14.76 -0.99 8.89
C SER A 62 13.29 -1.37 8.70
N SER A 63 12.54 -1.49 9.79
CA SER A 63 11.09 -1.67 9.72
C SER A 63 10.36 -0.75 10.69
N ILE A 64 9.11 -0.44 10.35
CA ILE A 64 8.18 0.27 11.22
C ILE A 64 6.85 -0.46 11.28
N LYS A 65 6.38 -0.69 12.50
CA LYS A 65 5.12 -1.37 12.79
C LYS A 65 4.02 -0.36 13.08
N GLY A 66 2.82 -0.65 12.60
CA GLY A 66 1.64 0.16 12.76
C GLY A 66 0.39 -0.70 12.86
N LYS A 67 -0.73 -0.01 13.12
CA LYS A 67 -2.06 -0.62 13.14
C LYS A 67 -2.97 0.17 12.22
N ALA A 68 -3.84 -0.52 11.51
CA ALA A 68 -4.85 0.06 10.66
C ALA A 68 -6.24 -0.36 11.14
N LYS A 69 -7.09 0.64 11.37
CA LYS A 69 -8.52 0.42 11.55
C LYS A 69 -9.18 0.28 10.19
N ILE A 70 -10.04 -0.72 10.04
CA ILE A 70 -10.89 -0.88 8.85
C ILE A 70 -12.03 0.14 8.98
N VAL A 71 -12.14 1.07 8.02
CA VAL A 71 -13.15 2.13 8.04
C VAL A 71 -14.33 1.76 7.14
N SER A 72 -14.04 1.23 5.96
CA SER A 72 -15.02 0.74 5.00
C SER A 72 -14.36 -0.28 4.06
N ASN A 73 -15.10 -0.82 3.08
CA ASN A 73 -14.53 -1.63 2.02
C ASN A 73 -13.41 -0.84 1.32
N ARG A 74 -12.20 -1.41 1.27
CA ARG A 74 -10.98 -0.82 0.68
C ARG A 74 -10.38 0.40 1.39
N GLN A 75 -10.94 0.90 2.49
CA GLN A 75 -10.43 2.10 3.19
C GLN A 75 -9.97 1.79 4.61
N LEU A 76 -8.74 2.20 4.92
CA LEU A 76 -8.10 2.02 6.21
C LEU A 76 -7.63 3.35 6.80
N ALA A 77 -7.64 3.43 8.13
CA ALA A 77 -6.97 4.47 8.90
C ALA A 77 -5.73 3.88 9.58
N VAL A 78 -4.57 4.07 8.94
CA VAL A 78 -3.27 3.51 9.35
C VAL A 78 -2.54 4.46 10.30
N ARG A 79 -1.92 3.92 11.35
CA ARG A 79 -1.09 4.67 12.30
C ARG A 79 0.17 3.89 12.67
N PHE A 80 1.31 4.56 12.61
CA PHE A 80 2.61 4.03 13.02
C PHE A 80 3.09 4.55 14.38
N ASN A 81 2.37 5.51 14.97
CA ASN A 81 2.64 6.03 16.31
C ASN A 81 1.31 6.31 17.02
N ILE A 82 1.21 5.94 18.29
CA ILE A 82 0.01 6.15 19.11
C ILE A 82 -0.26 7.64 19.40
N PHE A 83 0.78 8.48 19.37
CA PHE A 83 0.69 9.94 19.51
C PHE A 83 0.19 10.65 18.24
N MET A 84 0.08 9.93 17.11
CA MET A 84 -0.46 10.49 15.87
C MET A 84 -1.98 10.60 15.98
N ASN A 85 -2.48 11.80 16.26
CA ASN A 85 -3.90 12.08 16.45
C ASN A 85 -4.71 12.06 15.13
N LEU A 86 -4.80 10.90 14.46
CA LEU A 86 -5.61 10.68 13.25
C LEU A 86 -6.84 9.84 13.58
N PHE A 87 -7.71 10.25 14.52
CA PHE A 87 -8.90 9.42 14.84
C PHE A 87 -9.78 9.30 13.60
N ASN A 88 -9.85 8.08 13.07
CA ASN A 88 -10.64 7.69 11.89
C ASN A 88 -10.30 8.42 10.58
N LYS A 89 -9.21 9.20 10.50
CA LYS A 89 -8.81 9.83 9.24
C LYS A 89 -8.28 8.75 8.28
N ILE A 90 -9.03 8.51 7.21
CA ILE A 90 -8.65 7.61 6.12
C ILE A 90 -7.38 8.16 5.47
N ASN A 91 -6.36 7.32 5.38
CA ASN A 91 -5.07 7.66 4.77
C ASN A 91 -4.51 6.55 3.89
N TYR A 92 -5.26 5.46 3.72
CA TYR A 92 -4.93 4.32 2.88
C TYR A 92 -6.20 3.81 2.21
N GLU A 93 -6.21 3.81 0.89
CA GLU A 93 -7.31 3.35 0.06
C GLU A 93 -6.79 2.42 -1.03
N ILE A 94 -7.37 1.23 -1.15
CA ILE A 94 -7.08 0.27 -2.23
C ILE A 94 -7.90 0.69 -3.44
N ILE A 95 -7.27 1.43 -4.34
CA ILE A 95 -7.90 2.03 -5.52
C ILE A 95 -8.17 0.96 -6.58
N PHE A 96 -7.24 0.02 -6.70
CA PHE A 96 -7.30 -1.13 -7.60
C PHE A 96 -6.65 -2.31 -6.91
N VAL A 97 -7.21 -3.49 -7.14
CA VAL A 97 -6.56 -4.78 -6.90
C VAL A 97 -7.05 -5.70 -8.00
N ASP A 98 -6.19 -6.56 -8.52
CA ASP A 98 -6.64 -7.55 -9.49
C ASP A 98 -7.40 -8.69 -8.81
N SER A 99 -8.20 -9.42 -9.58
CA SER A 99 -9.05 -10.52 -9.07
C SER A 99 -8.26 -11.64 -8.38
N GLU A 100 -6.97 -11.77 -8.70
CA GLU A 100 -6.06 -12.77 -8.12
C GLU A 100 -5.20 -12.22 -6.97
N TYR A 101 -5.36 -10.94 -6.58
CA TYR A 101 -4.58 -10.29 -5.51
C TYR A 101 -3.06 -10.36 -5.71
N LYS A 102 -2.61 -10.32 -6.97
CA LYS A 102 -1.21 -10.30 -7.38
C LYS A 102 -0.65 -8.88 -7.48
N VAL A 103 -1.49 -7.90 -7.81
CA VAL A 103 -1.11 -6.49 -7.95
C VAL A 103 -2.17 -5.58 -7.33
N ALA A 104 -1.74 -4.45 -6.77
CA ALA A 104 -2.64 -3.45 -6.20
C ALA A 104 -2.11 -2.03 -6.42
N ILE A 105 -3.05 -1.08 -6.44
CA ILE A 105 -2.78 0.35 -6.40
C ILE A 105 -3.38 0.88 -5.12
N VAL A 106 -2.54 1.51 -4.30
CA VAL A 106 -2.93 2.09 -3.02
C VAL A 106 -2.63 3.58 -3.05
N GLY A 107 -3.49 4.40 -2.47
CA GLY A 107 -3.18 5.82 -2.30
C GLY A 107 -3.89 6.46 -1.12
N SER A 108 -3.56 7.72 -0.87
CA SER A 108 -4.27 8.53 0.11
C SER A 108 -5.46 9.26 -0.53
N PRO A 109 -6.55 9.54 0.22
CA PRO A 109 -7.71 10.26 -0.33
C PRO A 109 -7.38 11.63 -0.93
N ASP A 110 -6.39 12.33 -0.35
CA ASP A 110 -5.90 13.63 -0.84
C ASP A 110 -4.93 13.54 -2.03
N LYS A 111 -4.72 12.34 -2.57
CA LYS A 111 -3.88 12.02 -3.74
C LYS A 111 -2.41 12.38 -3.59
N LYS A 112 -1.95 12.69 -2.37
CA LYS A 112 -0.54 13.02 -2.10
C LYS A 112 0.35 11.78 -2.13
N TYR A 113 -0.17 10.64 -1.72
CA TYR A 113 0.56 9.38 -1.69
C TYR A 113 -0.07 8.35 -2.61
N LEU A 114 0.79 7.55 -3.23
CA LEU A 114 0.45 6.47 -4.15
C LEU A 114 1.54 5.41 -4.06
N TRP A 115 1.14 4.14 -4.08
CA TRP A 115 2.01 2.98 -4.16
C TRP A 115 1.44 1.98 -5.16
N ILE A 116 2.33 1.41 -5.98
CA ILE A 116 2.08 0.24 -6.80
C ILE A 116 2.67 -0.94 -6.06
N LEU A 117 1.82 -1.90 -5.72
CA LEU A 117 2.18 -3.06 -4.93
C LEU A 117 2.05 -4.33 -5.78
N ALA A 118 2.95 -5.28 -5.58
CA ALA A 118 2.90 -6.58 -6.24
C ALA A 118 3.32 -7.71 -5.30
N ARG A 119 2.82 -8.93 -5.52
CA ARG A 119 3.23 -10.13 -4.77
C ARG A 119 4.60 -10.66 -5.21
N ASN A 120 5.00 -10.35 -6.44
CA ASN A 120 6.29 -10.69 -7.03
C ASN A 120 6.81 -9.49 -7.82
N ILE A 121 8.11 -9.48 -8.13
CA ILE A 121 8.70 -8.47 -9.04
C ILE A 121 7.98 -8.56 -10.39
N ILE A 122 7.56 -7.41 -10.91
CA ILE A 122 6.90 -7.28 -12.21
C ILE A 122 7.70 -6.33 -13.11
N ASP A 123 7.51 -6.45 -14.42
CA ASP A 123 8.22 -5.61 -15.38
C ASP A 123 7.71 -4.15 -15.38
N GLU A 124 8.55 -3.25 -15.89
CA GLU A 124 8.26 -1.81 -15.95
C GLU A 124 7.01 -1.52 -16.79
N LYS A 125 6.71 -2.34 -17.79
CA LYS A 125 5.51 -2.21 -18.62
C LYS A 125 4.25 -2.40 -17.77
N SER A 126 4.21 -3.44 -16.94
CA SER A 126 3.11 -3.75 -16.03
C SER A 126 2.93 -2.63 -15.00
N ILE A 127 4.04 -2.09 -14.47
CA ILE A 127 4.00 -0.93 -13.57
C ILE A 127 3.40 0.28 -14.28
N LYS A 128 3.81 0.57 -15.52
CA LYS A 128 3.26 1.67 -16.33
C LYS A 128 1.77 1.51 -16.63
N GLU A 129 1.29 0.28 -16.88
CA GLU A 129 -0.14 0.00 -17.02
C GLU A 129 -0.92 0.34 -15.73
N LEU A 130 -0.40 -0.06 -14.56
CA LEU A 130 -0.99 0.29 -13.27
C LEU A 130 -0.96 1.80 -13.01
N LEU A 131 0.13 2.49 -13.37
CA LEU A 131 0.22 3.95 -13.27
C LEU A 131 -0.78 4.67 -14.18
N ASN A 132 -1.10 4.11 -15.35
CA ASN A 132 -2.16 4.64 -16.21
C ASN A 132 -3.54 4.50 -15.56
N ILE A 133 -3.81 3.39 -14.88
CA ILE A 133 -5.04 3.23 -14.08
C ILE A 133 -5.06 4.27 -12.94
N ALA A 134 -3.96 4.44 -12.20
CA ALA A 134 -3.86 5.47 -11.16
C ALA A 134 -4.12 6.88 -11.70
N LYS A 135 -3.59 7.20 -12.88
CA LYS A 135 -3.83 8.48 -13.58
C LYS A 135 -5.31 8.68 -13.89
N GLN A 136 -6.01 7.66 -14.40
CA GLN A 136 -7.45 7.70 -14.63
C GLN A 136 -8.26 7.91 -13.34
N ARG A 137 -7.71 7.51 -12.19
CA ARG A 137 -8.29 7.71 -10.84
C ARG A 137 -7.85 9.03 -10.18
N GLY A 138 -7.28 9.96 -10.95
CA GLY A 138 -6.98 11.32 -10.54
C GLY A 138 -5.62 11.54 -9.88
N PHE A 139 -4.71 10.56 -9.91
CA PHE A 139 -3.35 10.74 -9.39
C PHE A 139 -2.43 11.37 -10.43
N SER A 140 -1.59 12.31 -10.01
CA SER A 140 -0.41 12.69 -10.79
C SER A 140 0.66 11.62 -10.62
N VAL A 141 1.17 11.08 -11.74
CA VAL A 141 2.16 9.99 -11.77
C VAL A 141 3.47 10.39 -12.45
N SER A 142 3.67 11.67 -12.75
CA SER A 142 4.88 12.15 -13.45
C SER A 142 6.14 12.14 -12.59
N ASP A 143 5.98 12.06 -11.26
CA ASP A 143 7.04 12.14 -10.26
C ASP A 143 7.29 10.81 -9.55
N VAL A 144 6.69 9.72 -10.03
CA VAL A 144 6.83 8.42 -9.36
C VAL A 144 8.26 7.91 -9.41
N VAL A 145 8.66 7.32 -8.29
CA VAL A 145 9.94 6.65 -8.11
C VAL A 145 9.69 5.15 -8.24
N PHE A 146 10.46 4.50 -9.12
CA PHE A 146 10.48 3.05 -9.24
C PHE A 146 11.42 2.52 -8.16
N ASP A 147 10.96 1.52 -7.43
CA ASP A 147 11.84 0.87 -6.47
C ASP A 147 12.86 -0.01 -7.21
N LYS A 148 13.98 -0.27 -6.55
CA LYS A 148 15.05 -1.12 -7.09
C LYS A 148 15.00 -2.48 -6.40
N TYR A 149 14.77 -3.51 -7.20
CA TYR A 149 14.92 -4.93 -6.85
C TYR A 149 15.94 -5.60 -7.75
#